data_AF-A0A349A1U0-F1
#
_entry.id   AF-A0A349A1U0-F1
#
_cell.length_a   1.000
_cell.length_b   1.000
_cell.length_c   1.000
_cell.angle_alpha   90.00
_cell.angle_beta   90.00
_cell.angle_gamma   90.00
#
_symmetry.space_group_name_H-M   'P 1'
#
loop_
_entity.id
_entity.type
_entity.pdbx_description
1 polymer ?
#
loop_
_entity_poly.entity_id
_entity_poly.type
_entity_poly.pdbx_seq_one_letter_code
_entity_poly.pdbx_strand_id
1 'polypeptide(L)' 'MSETFKYLSPEWAEEGLKRLKAQIPAEKMHNVTTSMSNIYTNCPGGGERYLFIGTEQGIFTR' A
#
# COMPACT_ATOMS: atom_id res chain seq x y z
N MET A 1 0.43 3.05 22.06
CA MET A 1 -1.03 3.04 21.93
C MET A 1 -1.34 2.76 20.47
N SER A 2 -2.23 1.82 20.18
CA SER A 2 -2.59 1.50 18.79
C SER A 2 -3.35 2.68 18.20
N GLU A 3 -2.71 3.44 17.31
CA GLU A 3 -3.39 4.50 16.56
C GLU A 3 -4.47 3.85 15.69
N THR A 4 -5.73 4.08 16.04
CA THR A 4 -6.90 3.60 15.30
C THR A 4 -7.27 4.62 14.24
N PHE A 5 -6.92 4.32 12.98
CA PHE A 5 -7.38 5.08 11.83
C PHE A 5 -8.71 4.54 11.34
N LYS A 6 -9.59 5.42 10.86
CA LYS A 6 -10.84 5.00 10.23
C LYS A 6 -10.50 4.19 8.98
N TYR A 7 -11.05 2.99 8.86
CA TYR A 7 -10.78 2.11 7.73
C TYR A 7 -11.06 2.82 6.40
N LEU A 8 -10.08 2.79 5.48
CA LEU A 8 -10.10 3.51 4.21
C LEU A 8 -10.18 5.04 4.32
N SER A 9 -9.86 5.66 5.46
CA SER A 9 -9.59 7.11 5.46
C SER A 9 -8.24 7.42 4.79
N PRO A 10 -8.00 8.67 4.35
CA PRO A 10 -6.69 9.08 3.84
C PRO A 10 -5.57 8.77 4.84
N GLU A 11 -5.78 9.05 6.12
CA GLU A 11 -4.77 8.82 7.17
C GLU A 11 -4.45 7.32 7.34
N TRP A 12 -5.46 6.44 7.23
CA TRP A 12 -5.26 4.99 7.26
C TRP A 12 -4.38 4.52 6.09
N ALA A 13 -4.62 5.06 4.89
CA ALA A 13 -3.85 4.72 3.70
C ALA A 13 -2.40 5.23 3.79
N GLU A 14 -2.19 6.46 4.27
CA GLU A 14 -0.87 7.06 4.45
C GLU A 14 -0.03 6.28 5.46
N GLU A 15 -0.59 5.94 6.62
CA GLU A 15 0.12 5.16 7.62
C GLU A 15 0.37 3.72 7.14
N GLY A 16 -0.58 3.13 6.41
CA GLY A 16 -0.40 1.84 5.74
C GLY A 16 0.78 1.84 4.77
N LEU A 17 0.88 2.87 3.93
CA LEU A 17 1.98 3.04 2.96
C LEU A 17 3.33 3.25 3.68
N LYS A 18 3.36 4.07 4.72
CA LYS A 18 4.56 4.31 5.53
C LYS A 18 5.10 3.01 6.13
N ARG A 19 4.22 2.20 6.72
CA ARG A 19 4.58 0.89 7.29
C ARG A 19 4.98 -0.12 6.24
N LEU A 20 4.33 -0.11 5.07
CA LEU A 20 4.65 -0.99 3.95
C LEU A 20 6.09 -0.74 3.47
N LYS A 21 6.45 0.53 3.24
CA LYS A 21 7.81 0.93 2.85
C LYS A 21 8.85 0.56 3.90
N ALA A 22 8.52 0.68 5.19
CA ALA A 22 9.44 0.33 6.27
C ALA A 22 9.65 -1.19 6.43
N GLN A 23 8.63 -2.00 6.13
CA GLN A 23 8.66 -3.45 6.39
C GLN A 23 9.11 -4.30 5.20
N ILE A 24 9.13 -3.71 4.00
CA ILE A 24 9.53 -4.36 2.75
C ILE A 24 10.79 -3.68 2.18
N PRO A 25 11.99 -4.05 2.69
CA PRO A 25 13.25 -3.69 2.05
C PRO A 25 13.45 -4.47 0.74
N ALA A 26 14.26 -3.94 -0.17
CA ALA A 26 14.49 -4.50 -1.51
C ALA A 26 14.94 -5.98 -1.51
N GLU A 27 15.73 -6.38 -0.51
CA GLU A 27 16.14 -7.77 -0.32
C GLU A 27 14.97 -8.73 -0.11
N LYS A 28 13.92 -8.31 0.63
CA LYS A 28 12.71 -9.14 0.80
C LYS A 28 11.89 -9.26 -0.48
N MET A 29 12.03 -8.30 -1.39
CA MET A 29 11.42 -8.33 -2.72
C MET A 29 12.31 -9.03 -3.75
N HIS A 30 13.43 -9.66 -3.34
CA HIS A 30 14.39 -10.30 -4.23
C HIS A 30 14.92 -9.37 -5.35
N ASN A 31 14.96 -8.05 -5.09
CA ASN A 31 15.32 -7.03 -6.08
C ASN A 31 14.49 -7.10 -7.38
N VAL A 32 13.24 -7.59 -7.30
CA VAL A 32 12.38 -7.71 -8.47
C VAL A 32 11.80 -6.34 -8.84
N THR A 33 11.72 -6.07 -10.14
CA THR A 33 10.92 -4.96 -10.66
C THR A 33 9.51 -5.49 -10.93
N THR A 34 8.53 -5.02 -10.16
CA THR A 34 7.14 -5.45 -10.30
C THR A 34 6.17 -4.32 -9.98
N SER A 35 4.98 -4.43 -10.53
CA SER A 35 3.87 -3.55 -10.19
C SER A 35 2.62 -4.36 -9.89
N MET A 36 1.84 -3.89 -8.92
CA MET A 36 0.59 -4.52 -8.49
C MET A 36 -0.49 -3.46 -8.34
N SER A 37 -1.67 -3.75 -8.88
CA SER A 37 -2.87 -2.93 -8.70
C SER A 37 -3.92 -3.77 -7.99
N ASN A 38 -4.27 -3.39 -6.76
CA ASN A 38 -5.41 -3.97 -6.07
C ASN A 38 -6.62 -3.09 -6.28
N ILE A 39 -7.66 -3.67 -6.88
CA ILE A 39 -8.95 -3.02 -7.08
C ILE A 39 -9.89 -3.51 -5.98
N TYR A 40 -10.29 -2.59 -5.11
CA TYR A 40 -11.24 -2.83 -4.04
C TYR A 40 -12.62 -2.39 -4.50
N THR A 41 -13.43 -3.39 -4.83
CA THR A 41 -14.86 -3.19 -5.10
C THR A 41 -15.64 -3.21 -3.79
N ASN A 42 -16.82 -2.58 -3.80
CA ASN A 42 -17.75 -2.59 -2.66
C ASN A 42 -17.20 -1.97 -1.36
N CYS A 43 -16.51 -0.83 -1.48
CA CYS A 43 -15.93 -0.14 -0.32
C CYS A 43 -17.02 0.43 0.63
N PRO A 44 -16.75 0.53 1.94
CA PRO A 44 -17.60 1.25 2.88
C PRO A 44 -17.86 2.70 2.43
N GLY A 45 -19.13 3.09 2.32
CA GLY A 45 -19.55 4.37 1.74
C GLY A 45 -19.88 4.33 0.24
N GLY A 46 -19.75 3.17 -0.39
CA GLY A 46 -19.94 2.99 -1.82
C GLY A 46 -18.71 3.39 -2.65
N GLY A 47 -18.68 2.93 -3.89
CA GLY A 47 -17.62 3.24 -4.84
C GLY A 47 -16.49 2.20 -4.91
N GLU A 48 -15.58 2.47 -5.84
CA GLU A 48 -14.41 1.64 -6.14
C GLU A 48 -13.15 2.41 -5.76
N ARG A 49 -12.16 1.70 -5.22
CA ARG A 49 -10.85 2.27 -4.90
C ARG A 49 -9.77 1.37 -5.47
N TYR A 50 -8.68 1.97 -5.90
CA TYR A 50 -7.52 1.21 -6.33
C TYR A 50 -6.29 1.58 -5.50
N LEU A 51 -5.46 0.59 -5.22
CA LEU A 51 -4.13 0.75 -4.67
C LEU A 51 -3.14 0.29 -5.73
N PHE A 52 -2.30 1.21 -6.18
CA PHE A 52 -1.17 0.90 -7.04
C PHE A 52 0.09 0.82 -6.19
N ILE A 53 0.87 -0.23 -6.41
CA ILE A 53 2.21 -0.41 -5.84
C ILE A 53 3.16 -0.66 -6.99
N GLY A 54 4.10 0.26 -7.18
CA GLY A 54 5.23 0.10 -8.10
C GLY A 54 6.51 -0.15 -7.34
N THR A 55 7.30 -1.12 -7.79
CA THR A 55 8.65 -1.35 -7.29
C THR A 55 9.63 -1.53 -8.44
N GLU A 56 10.81 -0.92 -8.33
CA GLU A 56 11.93 -1.10 -9.25
C GLU A 56 13.13 -1.61 -8.47
N GLN A 57 13.70 -2.74 -8.89
CA GLN A 57 14.78 -3.41 -8.16
C GLN A 57 14.45 -3.63 -6.66
N GLY A 58 13.19 -3.94 -6.35
CA GLY A 58 12.69 -4.11 -4.98
C GLY A 58 12.47 -2.81 -4.19
N ILE A 59 12.72 -1.64 -4.77
CA ILE A 59 12.52 -0.32 -4.13
C ILE A 59 11.16 0.25 -4.54
N PHE A 60 10.36 0.70 -3.57
CA PHE A 60 9.08 1.34 -3.83
C PHE A 60 9.22 2.63 -4.65
N THR A 61 8.51 2.73 -5.76
CA THR A 61 8.49 3.91 -6.64
C THR A 61 7.17 4.65 -6.63
N ARG A 62 6.05 3.94 -6.41
CA ARG A 62 4.72 4.56 -6.38
C ARG A 62 3.75 3.79 -5.51
#